data_AF-X1R9X9-F1
#
_entry.id   AF-X1R9X9-F1
#
_cell.length_a   1.000
_cell.length_b   1.000
_cell.length_c   1.000
_cell.angle_alpha   90.00
_cell.angle_beta   90.00
_cell.angle_gamma   90.00
#
_symmetry.space_group_name_H-M   'P 1'
#
loop_
_entity.id
_entity.type
_entity.pdbx_description
1 polymer ?
#
loop_
_entity_poly.entity_id
_entity_poly.type
_entity_poly.pdbx_seq_one_letter_code
_entity_poly.pdbx_strand_id
1 'polypeptide(L)'
;MVEEKEAKVVTKEPEKKAEEVEEVVEKVGPQYGGILFTGWRREFTTFDRIDNVWSTRALESYTHNCLIEGNWWVDREICNFKFAYDYFLNEAAWGGMLCESWEQPDPLTVIFNIRKGVRWQNKAPLNGREFVAEDVKLFFERLLTGPRLEKHVLQNIKEITCPDKYTVKFTLRVADYTSLQKIAFEKVDAHELWEQYGDLRHWSTVIGTGAFTLEDYVMGTSMSFKANPD
;
A
#
# COMPACT_ATOMS: atom_id res chain seq x y z
N MET A 1 -40.96 -29.85 -77.55
CA MET A 1 -39.94 -28.90 -78.03
C MET A 1 -40.58 -27.52 -78.08
N VAL A 2 -40.38 -26.72 -77.05
CA VAL A 2 -40.53 -25.26 -77.09
C VAL A 2 -39.41 -24.72 -76.21
N GLU A 3 -38.49 -23.96 -76.82
CA GLU A 3 -37.37 -23.31 -76.18
C GLU A 3 -37.87 -22.15 -75.29
N GLU A 4 -37.43 -22.13 -74.03
CA GLU A 4 -37.65 -21.01 -73.11
C GLU A 4 -36.43 -20.07 -73.20
N LYS A 5 -36.65 -18.82 -73.63
CA LYS A 5 -35.63 -17.77 -73.65
C LYS A 5 -35.51 -17.13 -72.28
N GLU A 6 -34.31 -17.16 -71.71
CA GLU A 6 -33.95 -16.50 -70.45
C GLU A 6 -34.15 -14.98 -70.51
N ALA A 7 -34.85 -14.43 -69.51
CA ALA A 7 -34.88 -13.00 -69.22
C ALA A 7 -33.95 -12.70 -68.03
N LYS A 8 -32.90 -11.89 -68.27
CA LYS A 8 -31.97 -11.40 -67.25
C LYS A 8 -32.68 -10.48 -66.25
N VAL A 9 -32.76 -10.89 -65.00
CA VAL A 9 -33.18 -10.03 -63.88
C VAL A 9 -31.93 -9.31 -63.35
N VAL A 10 -31.90 -7.98 -63.51
CA VAL A 10 -30.88 -7.11 -62.91
C VAL A 10 -31.23 -6.93 -61.43
N THR A 11 -30.47 -7.57 -60.54
CA THR A 11 -30.55 -7.34 -59.09
C THR A 11 -29.86 -6.02 -58.76
N LYS A 12 -30.63 -5.01 -58.32
CA LYS A 12 -30.10 -3.83 -57.64
C LYS A 12 -29.59 -4.26 -56.26
N GLU A 13 -28.31 -3.99 -55.99
CA GLU A 13 -27.75 -4.10 -54.64
C GLU A 13 -28.45 -3.12 -53.68
N PRO A 14 -28.73 -3.50 -52.42
CA PRO A 14 -29.25 -2.57 -51.44
C PRO A 14 -28.16 -1.58 -51.02
N GLU A 15 -28.50 -0.29 -51.01
CA GLU A 15 -27.64 0.78 -50.50
C GLU A 15 -27.20 0.49 -49.06
N LYS A 16 -25.89 0.45 -48.84
CA LYS A 16 -25.31 0.42 -47.49
C LYS A 16 -25.68 1.71 -46.78
N LYS A 17 -26.50 1.62 -45.73
CA LYS A 17 -26.59 2.67 -44.71
C LYS A 17 -25.19 2.86 -44.12
N ALA A 18 -24.67 4.07 -44.21
CA ALA A 18 -23.49 4.47 -43.46
C ALA A 18 -23.84 4.34 -41.97
N GLU A 19 -23.14 3.44 -41.26
CA GLU A 19 -23.05 3.51 -39.81
C GLU A 19 -22.32 4.80 -39.46
N GLU A 20 -23.00 5.70 -38.74
CA GLU A 20 -22.30 6.74 -37.98
C GLU A 20 -21.39 6.02 -36.98
N VAL A 21 -20.10 6.01 -37.29
CA VAL A 21 -19.07 5.66 -36.32
C VAL A 21 -19.08 6.82 -35.32
N GLU A 22 -19.74 6.63 -34.18
CA GLU A 22 -19.51 7.50 -33.02
C GLU A 22 -18.01 7.47 -32.73
N GLU A 23 -17.34 8.58 -33.00
CA GLU A 23 -15.94 8.78 -32.65
C GLU A 23 -15.85 8.67 -31.13
N VAL A 24 -15.33 7.55 -30.64
CA VAL A 24 -15.03 7.36 -29.23
C VAL A 24 -13.94 8.35 -28.88
N VAL A 25 -14.35 9.53 -28.41
CA VAL A 25 -13.43 10.51 -27.85
C VAL A 25 -12.78 9.85 -26.64
N GLU A 26 -11.53 9.41 -26.84
CA GLU A 26 -10.71 8.85 -25.78
C GLU A 26 -10.67 9.91 -24.66
N LYS A 27 -11.26 9.61 -23.51
CA LYS A 27 -11.24 10.53 -22.37
C LYS A 27 -9.79 10.65 -21.90
N VAL A 28 -9.08 11.65 -22.42
CA VAL A 28 -7.73 11.98 -22.00
C VAL A 28 -7.82 12.64 -20.62
N GLY A 29 -7.65 11.83 -19.58
CA GLY A 29 -7.66 12.29 -18.20
C GLY A 29 -7.88 11.15 -17.19
N PRO A 30 -7.59 11.37 -15.90
CA PRO A 30 -7.84 10.39 -14.86
C PRO A 30 -9.34 10.05 -14.77
N GLN A 31 -9.65 8.76 -14.75
CA GLN A 31 -11.00 8.28 -14.47
C GLN A 31 -11.15 8.06 -12.97
N TYR A 32 -12.09 8.78 -12.36
CA TYR A 32 -12.41 8.65 -10.95
C TYR A 32 -13.67 7.82 -10.76
N GLY A 33 -13.67 6.97 -9.74
CA GLY A 33 -14.75 6.04 -9.44
C GLY A 33 -14.65 4.73 -10.21
N GLY A 34 -15.42 3.74 -9.76
CA GLY A 34 -15.40 2.38 -10.27
C GLY A 34 -15.05 1.35 -9.20
N ILE A 35 -15.05 0.08 -9.60
CA ILE A 35 -14.70 -1.05 -8.74
C ILE A 35 -13.59 -1.82 -9.44
N LEU A 36 -12.47 -2.01 -8.74
CA LEU A 36 -11.37 -2.84 -9.19
C LEU A 36 -11.49 -4.22 -8.53
N PHE A 37 -11.53 -5.27 -9.36
CA PHE A 37 -11.45 -6.65 -8.89
C PHE A 37 -10.02 -7.15 -9.07
N THR A 38 -9.39 -7.61 -7.99
CA THR A 38 -8.08 -8.26 -8.01
C THR A 38 -8.21 -9.69 -7.52
N GLY A 39 -7.46 -10.62 -8.13
CA GLY A 39 -7.48 -12.04 -7.78
C GLY A 39 -6.17 -12.46 -7.12
N TRP A 40 -6.27 -13.16 -5.99
CA TRP A 40 -5.13 -13.71 -5.25
C TRP A 40 -5.23 -15.24 -5.19
N ARG A 41 -4.09 -15.93 -5.29
CA ARG A 41 -4.05 -17.41 -5.27
C ARG A 41 -3.98 -18.02 -3.88
N ARG A 42 -3.75 -17.21 -2.84
CA ARG A 42 -3.50 -17.67 -1.48
C ARG A 42 -4.36 -16.89 -0.51
N GLU A 43 -4.87 -17.60 0.49
CA GLU A 43 -5.57 -17.03 1.62
C GLU A 43 -4.59 -16.37 2.60
N PHE A 44 -5.05 -15.35 3.32
CA PHE A 44 -4.29 -14.72 4.39
C PHE A 44 -4.33 -15.61 5.64
N THR A 45 -3.16 -15.93 6.21
CA THR A 45 -3.05 -16.82 7.37
C THR A 45 -3.23 -16.11 8.71
N THR A 46 -3.04 -14.80 8.73
CA THR A 46 -3.13 -13.92 9.90
C THR A 46 -3.32 -12.49 9.38
N PHE A 47 -3.89 -11.62 10.20
CA PHE A 47 -3.92 -10.17 9.98
C PHE A 47 -2.92 -9.45 10.89
N ASP A 48 -2.35 -10.15 11.87
CA ASP A 48 -1.39 -9.58 12.80
C ASP A 48 0.02 -9.68 12.23
N ARG A 49 0.62 -8.52 12.04
CA ARG A 49 1.96 -8.36 11.49
C ARG A 49 3.06 -8.99 12.36
N ILE A 50 2.76 -9.21 13.64
CA ILE A 50 3.68 -9.86 14.57
C ILE A 50 3.85 -11.36 14.29
N ASP A 51 2.90 -11.98 13.59
CA ASP A 51 2.92 -13.42 13.28
C ASP A 51 3.62 -13.70 11.94
N ASN A 52 3.19 -13.02 10.86
CA ASN A 52 3.73 -13.21 9.52
C ASN A 52 3.46 -12.00 8.61
N VAL A 53 4.53 -11.37 8.13
CA VAL A 53 4.44 -10.14 7.31
C VAL A 53 4.31 -10.42 5.82
N TRP A 54 4.75 -11.57 5.35
CA TRP A 54 4.69 -11.87 3.92
C TRP A 54 3.29 -12.23 3.46
N SER A 55 2.47 -12.82 4.34
CA SER A 55 1.09 -13.14 4.01
C SER A 55 0.26 -11.89 3.80
N THR A 56 0.43 -10.84 4.62
CA THR A 56 -0.46 -9.67 4.65
C THR A 56 0.05 -8.47 3.85
N ARG A 57 1.32 -8.47 3.40
CA ARG A 57 1.95 -7.27 2.84
C ARG A 57 1.17 -6.65 1.68
N ALA A 58 0.58 -7.45 0.81
CA ALA A 58 -0.22 -6.95 -0.32
C ALA A 58 -1.53 -6.29 0.13
N LEU A 59 -2.24 -6.93 1.06
CA LEU A 59 -3.46 -6.41 1.68
C LEU A 59 -3.22 -5.05 2.34
N GLU A 60 -2.18 -5.01 3.17
CA GLU A 60 -1.86 -3.85 3.96
C GLU A 60 -1.48 -2.65 3.09
N SER A 61 -1.15 -2.83 1.81
CA SER A 61 -0.81 -1.68 0.94
C SER A 61 -2.04 -0.81 0.65
N TYR A 62 -3.24 -1.36 0.84
CA TYR A 62 -4.48 -0.60 0.74
C TYR A 62 -4.82 0.11 2.04
N THR A 63 -4.56 -0.53 3.18
CA THR A 63 -5.07 -0.10 4.49
C THR A 63 -4.04 0.62 5.36
N HIS A 64 -2.74 0.39 5.14
CA HIS A 64 -1.65 0.95 5.95
C HIS A 64 -0.58 1.59 5.07
N ASN A 65 0.06 2.62 5.61
CA ASN A 65 1.23 3.24 5.02
C ASN A 65 2.49 2.89 5.82
N CYS A 66 3.64 3.02 5.16
CA CYS A 66 4.96 2.98 5.76
C CYS A 66 5.54 4.40 5.90
N LEU A 67 6.70 4.54 6.54
CA LEU A 67 7.34 5.86 6.68
C LEU A 67 7.75 6.42 5.32
N ILE A 68 8.42 5.59 4.53
CA ILE A 68 8.87 5.90 3.17
C ILE A 68 8.28 4.84 2.24
N GLU A 69 7.88 5.22 1.04
CA GLU A 69 7.50 4.30 -0.04
C GLU A 69 8.30 4.57 -1.31
N GLY A 70 8.27 3.65 -2.27
CA GLY A 70 8.77 3.91 -3.61
C GLY A 70 7.98 5.04 -4.29
N ASN A 71 8.66 6.09 -4.73
CA ASN A 71 8.11 7.14 -5.55
C ASN A 71 7.99 6.68 -7.00
N TRP A 72 6.81 6.18 -7.37
CA TRP A 72 6.50 5.72 -8.72
C TRP A 72 6.42 6.84 -9.78
N TRP A 73 6.41 8.10 -9.33
CA TRP A 73 6.40 9.29 -10.19
C TRP A 73 7.80 9.79 -10.53
N VAL A 74 8.84 9.16 -9.99
CA VAL A 74 10.22 9.52 -10.32
C VAL A 74 10.46 9.34 -11.82
N ASP A 75 11.27 10.22 -12.38
CA ASP A 75 11.65 10.14 -13.79
C ASP A 75 12.28 8.78 -14.10
N ARG A 76 11.90 8.20 -15.25
CA ARG A 76 12.38 6.89 -15.68
C ARG A 76 13.88 6.88 -16.00
N GLU A 77 14.47 8.04 -16.26
CA GLU A 77 15.92 8.21 -16.38
C GLU A 77 16.63 8.08 -15.03
N ILE A 78 15.98 8.48 -13.93
CA ILE A 78 16.50 8.35 -12.56
C ILE A 78 16.28 6.91 -12.05
N CYS A 79 15.09 6.36 -12.25
CA CYS A 79 14.78 4.99 -11.90
C CYS A 79 13.84 4.37 -12.94
N ASN A 80 14.35 3.42 -13.72
CA ASN A 80 13.59 2.78 -14.79
C ASN A 80 12.76 1.56 -14.31
N PHE A 81 12.93 1.13 -13.06
CA PHE A 81 12.22 0.00 -12.42
C PHE A 81 12.33 -1.32 -13.21
N LYS A 82 13.44 -1.53 -13.93
CA LYS A 82 13.67 -2.78 -14.67
C LYS A 82 13.94 -3.94 -13.74
N PHE A 83 14.55 -3.68 -12.58
CA PHE A 83 14.67 -4.67 -11.53
C PHE A 83 13.66 -4.37 -10.43
N ALA A 84 13.02 -5.44 -9.93
CA ALA A 84 12.02 -5.33 -8.87
C ALA A 84 12.57 -4.70 -7.57
N TYR A 85 13.89 -4.65 -7.39
CA TYR A 85 14.55 -4.03 -6.23
C TYR A 85 15.13 -2.64 -6.51
N ASP A 86 14.94 -2.07 -7.70
CA ASP A 86 15.48 -0.74 -8.01
C ASP A 86 14.93 0.32 -7.06
N TYR A 87 13.64 0.29 -6.76
CA TYR A 87 13.03 1.19 -5.78
C TYR A 87 13.50 0.92 -4.35
N PHE A 88 14.01 -0.29 -4.06
CA PHE A 88 14.50 -0.65 -2.73
C PHE A 88 15.92 -0.13 -2.50
N LEU A 89 16.75 -0.09 -3.54
CA LEU A 89 18.17 0.25 -3.44
C LEU A 89 18.47 1.71 -3.85
N ASN A 90 17.61 2.33 -4.65
CA ASN A 90 17.81 3.69 -5.13
C ASN A 90 17.03 4.69 -4.26
N GLU A 91 17.74 5.42 -3.38
CA GLU A 91 17.12 6.43 -2.53
C GLU A 91 16.45 7.56 -3.30
N ALA A 92 16.89 7.86 -4.53
CA ALA A 92 16.25 8.86 -5.38
C ALA A 92 14.86 8.42 -5.86
N ALA A 93 14.56 7.12 -5.78
CA ALA A 93 13.25 6.55 -6.06
C ALA A 93 12.38 6.45 -4.81
N TRP A 94 12.74 7.08 -3.68
CA TRP A 94 11.94 7.09 -2.46
C TRP A 94 11.09 8.35 -2.36
N GLY A 95 9.91 8.19 -1.76
CA GLY A 95 8.97 9.25 -1.44
C GLY A 95 8.51 9.13 0.01
N GLY A 96 8.43 10.27 0.69
CA GLY A 96 7.92 10.32 2.05
C GLY A 96 6.41 10.09 2.11
N MET A 97 5.99 9.05 2.83
CA MET A 97 4.58 8.74 3.08
C MET A 97 4.16 9.29 4.44
N LEU A 98 4.38 8.51 5.51
CA LEU A 98 4.11 8.95 6.88
C LEU A 98 5.18 9.91 7.42
N CYS A 99 6.34 10.02 6.77
CA CYS A 99 7.34 11.03 7.07
C CYS A 99 7.51 12.03 5.93
N GLU A 100 7.87 13.27 6.26
CA GLU A 100 8.23 14.33 5.31
C GLU A 100 9.70 14.28 4.93
N SER A 101 10.55 13.84 5.85
CA SER A 101 11.99 13.69 5.63
C SER A 101 12.60 12.66 6.57
N TRP A 102 13.80 12.21 6.22
CA TRP A 102 14.61 11.29 6.99
C TRP A 102 16.08 11.66 6.87
N GLU A 103 16.87 11.32 7.88
CA GLU A 103 18.30 11.54 7.90
C GLU A 103 19.03 10.40 8.62
N GLN A 104 20.24 10.10 8.17
CA GLN A 104 21.17 9.21 8.82
C GLN A 104 22.49 9.96 9.05
N PRO A 105 22.57 10.80 10.11
CA PRO A 105 23.72 11.68 10.34
C PRO A 105 25.00 10.91 10.66
N ASP A 106 24.86 9.68 11.17
CA ASP A 106 25.95 8.76 11.46
C ASP A 106 25.49 7.31 11.20
N PRO A 107 26.42 6.33 11.09
CA PRO A 107 26.07 4.95 10.77
C PRO A 107 25.16 4.24 11.78
N LEU A 108 24.96 4.81 12.98
CA LEU A 108 24.21 4.22 14.09
C LEU A 108 22.91 4.97 14.41
N THR A 109 22.61 6.07 13.72
CA THR A 109 21.45 6.92 14.02
C THR A 109 20.58 7.07 12.78
N VAL A 110 19.29 6.73 12.88
CA VAL A 110 18.29 7.01 11.83
C VAL A 110 17.19 7.88 12.43
N ILE A 111 16.86 8.99 11.78
CA ILE A 111 15.85 9.94 12.26
C ILE A 111 14.80 10.10 11.16
N PHE A 112 13.52 10.06 11.55
CA PHE A 112 12.39 10.33 10.67
C PHE A 112 11.57 11.49 11.24
N ASN A 113 11.19 12.42 10.35
CA ASN A 113 10.30 13.53 10.66
C ASN A 113 8.90 13.21 10.14
N ILE A 114 7.98 12.89 11.05
CA ILE A 114 6.61 12.49 10.79
C ILE A 114 5.81 13.63 10.19
N ARG A 115 5.03 13.30 9.17
CA ARG A 115 4.10 14.21 8.49
C ARG A 115 2.99 14.62 9.43
N LYS A 116 2.73 15.92 9.54
CA LYS A 116 1.66 16.44 10.39
C LYS A 116 0.29 16.26 9.75
N GLY A 117 -0.74 16.08 10.57
CA GLY A 117 -2.12 15.99 10.11
C GLY A 117 -2.51 14.65 9.48
N VAL A 118 -1.61 13.67 9.41
CA VAL A 118 -1.97 12.29 9.08
C VAL A 118 -2.86 11.75 10.20
N ARG A 119 -3.93 11.04 9.83
CA ARG A 119 -4.88 10.46 10.78
C ARG A 119 -5.04 8.98 10.53
N TRP A 120 -5.26 8.25 11.61
CA TRP A 120 -5.78 6.91 11.54
C TRP A 120 -7.19 6.92 10.96
N GLN A 121 -7.60 5.82 10.33
CA GLN A 121 -8.98 5.67 9.87
C GLN A 121 -9.99 5.91 11.00
N ASN A 122 -11.12 6.54 10.67
CA ASN A 122 -12.16 6.86 11.64
C ASN A 122 -13.01 5.62 12.03
N LYS A 123 -12.36 4.67 12.71
CA LYS A 123 -12.95 3.46 13.29
C LYS A 123 -12.51 3.34 14.75
N ALA A 124 -13.40 2.87 15.62
CA ALA A 124 -13.05 2.62 17.01
C ALA A 124 -11.94 1.54 17.10
N PRO A 125 -10.98 1.67 18.03
CA PRO A 125 -10.87 2.70 19.08
C PRO A 125 -10.25 4.03 18.63
N LEU A 126 -9.63 4.09 17.46
CA LEU A 126 -8.78 5.21 17.05
C LEU A 126 -9.58 6.47 16.71
N ASN A 127 -10.79 6.32 16.16
CA ASN A 127 -11.75 7.42 15.91
C ASN A 127 -11.09 8.64 15.22
N GLY A 128 -10.21 8.42 14.24
CA GLY A 128 -9.59 9.51 13.50
C GLY A 128 -8.44 10.22 14.24
N ARG A 129 -7.90 9.64 15.32
CA ARG A 129 -6.75 10.19 16.05
C ARG A 129 -5.60 10.50 15.09
N GLU A 130 -4.89 11.59 15.37
CA GLU A 130 -3.68 11.96 14.64
C GLU A 130 -2.56 10.92 14.85
N PHE A 131 -1.89 10.58 13.76
CA PHE A 131 -0.68 9.76 13.74
C PHE A 131 0.53 10.56 14.24
N VAL A 132 1.30 9.98 15.15
CA VAL A 132 2.42 10.65 15.83
C VAL A 132 3.66 9.76 15.95
N ALA A 133 4.79 10.35 16.31
CA ALA A 133 6.06 9.62 16.47
C ALA A 133 5.99 8.48 17.50
N GLU A 134 5.17 8.64 18.54
CA GLU A 134 4.98 7.61 19.57
C GLU A 134 4.32 6.33 19.02
N ASP A 135 3.45 6.45 18.01
CA ASP A 135 2.84 5.29 17.36
C ASP A 135 3.91 4.39 16.72
N VAL A 136 4.87 5.03 16.03
CA VAL A 136 6.00 4.33 15.43
C VAL A 136 6.81 3.62 16.51
N LYS A 137 7.14 4.32 17.59
CA LYS A 137 7.93 3.75 18.69
C LYS A 137 7.27 2.50 19.29
N LEU A 138 6.02 2.62 19.75
CA LEU A 138 5.30 1.54 20.42
C LEU A 138 5.10 0.34 19.50
N PHE A 139 4.82 0.60 18.23
CA PHE A 139 4.73 -0.42 17.20
C PHE A 139 6.05 -1.19 17.02
N PHE A 140 7.18 -0.50 16.87
CA PHE A 140 8.47 -1.19 16.73
C PHE A 140 8.88 -1.93 18.02
N GLU A 141 8.58 -1.38 19.20
CA GLU A 141 8.79 -2.08 20.47
C GLU A 141 7.97 -3.38 20.56
N ARG A 142 6.72 -3.37 20.09
CA ARG A 142 5.89 -4.58 19.96
C ARG A 142 6.52 -5.61 19.01
N LEU A 143 7.03 -5.17 17.85
CA LEU A 143 7.67 -6.08 16.90
C LEU A 143 8.93 -6.75 17.46
N LEU A 144 9.72 -6.03 18.25
CA LEU A 144 10.96 -6.55 18.84
C LEU A 144 10.68 -7.64 19.91
N THR A 145 9.51 -7.59 20.55
CA THR A 145 9.13 -8.56 21.60
C THR A 145 8.40 -9.78 21.04
N GLY A 146 7.60 -9.63 19.99
CA GLY A 146 6.73 -10.68 19.44
C GLY A 146 7.40 -11.91 18.80
N PRO A 147 6.68 -12.99 18.51
CA PRO A 147 7.26 -14.27 18.08
C PRO A 147 7.81 -14.32 16.63
N ARG A 148 7.78 -13.20 15.88
CA ARG A 148 8.07 -13.13 14.43
C ARG A 148 9.40 -13.81 14.05
N LEU A 149 9.37 -14.60 12.98
CA LEU A 149 10.55 -15.26 12.37
C LEU A 149 11.67 -14.28 11.97
N GLU A 150 11.30 -13.02 11.73
CA GLU A 150 12.20 -11.96 11.25
C GLU A 150 12.69 -11.00 12.33
N LYS A 151 12.71 -11.41 13.61
CA LYS A 151 13.38 -10.61 14.66
C LYS A 151 14.77 -10.15 14.21
N HIS A 152 15.50 -11.01 13.50
CA HIS A 152 16.85 -10.72 12.99
C HIS A 152 16.91 -9.46 12.10
N VAL A 153 15.82 -9.06 11.45
CA VAL A 153 15.74 -7.86 10.60
C VAL A 153 15.74 -6.58 11.45
N LEU A 154 15.06 -6.60 12.60
CA LEU A 154 14.89 -5.43 13.48
C LEU A 154 15.78 -5.47 14.74
N GLN A 155 16.43 -6.60 15.05
CA GLN A 155 17.31 -6.79 16.21
C GLN A 155 18.46 -5.78 16.28
N ASN A 156 18.83 -5.17 15.16
CA ASN A 156 19.84 -4.11 15.14
C ASN A 156 19.36 -2.83 15.86
N ILE A 157 18.06 -2.66 16.07
CA ILE A 157 17.54 -1.53 16.85
C ILE A 157 17.95 -1.72 18.32
N LYS A 158 18.72 -0.75 18.83
CA LYS A 158 19.12 -0.65 20.23
C LYS A 158 18.08 0.09 21.04
N GLU A 159 17.62 1.22 20.53
CA GLU A 159 16.76 2.16 21.25
C GLU A 159 15.92 2.98 20.25
N ILE A 160 14.71 3.35 20.68
CA ILE A 160 13.81 4.23 19.94
C ILE A 160 13.39 5.36 20.86
N THR A 161 13.62 6.60 20.44
CA THR A 161 13.28 7.80 21.19
C THR A 161 12.42 8.73 20.35
N CYS A 162 11.55 9.48 21.01
CA CYS A 162 10.72 10.52 20.38
C CYS A 162 11.06 11.85 21.04
N PRO A 163 12.02 12.63 20.51
CA PRO A 163 12.40 13.93 21.08
C PRO A 163 11.22 14.90 21.15
N ASP A 164 10.28 14.76 20.22
CA ASP A 164 9.01 15.49 20.19
C ASP A 164 7.91 14.64 19.53
N LYS A 165 6.72 15.24 19.33
CA LYS A 165 5.53 14.57 18.78
C LYS A 165 5.69 14.07 17.34
N TYR A 166 6.59 14.68 16.57
CA TYR A 166 6.74 14.44 15.13
C TYR A 166 8.14 14.00 14.73
N THR A 167 9.04 13.72 15.68
CA THR A 167 10.36 13.18 15.38
C THR A 167 10.54 11.84 16.09
N VAL A 168 10.91 10.81 15.33
CA VAL A 168 11.30 9.51 15.87
C VAL A 168 12.76 9.23 15.49
N LYS A 169 13.56 8.87 16.50
CA LYS A 169 14.98 8.55 16.37
C LYS A 169 15.21 7.11 16.78
N PHE A 170 15.81 6.36 15.87
CA PHE A 170 16.30 5.01 16.07
C PHE A 170 17.82 5.05 16.28
N THR A 171 18.28 4.37 17.32
CA THR A 171 19.69 4.10 17.55
C THR A 171 19.96 2.62 17.29
N LEU A 172 20.98 2.33 16.50
CA LEU A 172 21.36 0.99 16.07
C LEU A 172 22.50 0.42 16.93
N ARG A 173 22.61 -0.91 16.97
CA ARG A 173 23.68 -1.62 17.68
C ARG A 173 24.96 -1.68 16.86
N VAL A 174 24.82 -1.90 15.55
CA VAL A 174 25.89 -1.97 14.57
C VAL A 174 25.54 -1.16 13.33
N ALA A 175 26.55 -0.66 12.64
CA ALA A 175 26.37 0.01 11.36
C ALA A 175 25.84 -1.00 10.33
N ASP A 176 24.68 -0.71 9.75
CA ASP A 176 24.03 -1.53 8.73
C ASP A 176 23.34 -0.62 7.71
N TYR A 177 23.82 -0.67 6.47
CA TYR A 177 23.30 0.14 5.37
C TYR A 177 21.84 -0.18 5.04
N THR A 178 21.34 -1.36 5.42
CA THR A 178 19.95 -1.77 5.15
C THR A 178 18.98 -1.38 6.26
N SER A 179 19.47 -0.94 7.43
CA SER A 179 18.61 -0.71 8.59
C SER A 179 17.60 0.42 8.35
N LEU A 180 18.00 1.51 7.66
CA LEU A 180 17.07 2.58 7.30
C LEU A 180 15.91 2.04 6.45
N GLN A 181 16.22 1.29 5.38
CA GLN A 181 15.22 0.69 4.49
C GLN A 181 14.27 -0.26 5.23
N LYS A 182 14.85 -1.14 6.04
CA LYS A 182 14.11 -2.12 6.85
C LYS A 182 13.15 -1.45 7.82
N ILE A 183 13.50 -0.30 8.39
CA ILE A 183 12.60 0.46 9.27
C ILE A 183 11.58 1.23 8.42
N ALA A 184 12.03 1.88 7.35
CA ALA A 184 11.22 2.82 6.59
C ALA A 184 10.05 2.15 5.86
N PHE A 185 10.23 0.92 5.37
CA PHE A 185 9.21 0.18 4.62
C PHE A 185 8.27 -0.67 5.49
N GLU A 186 8.34 -0.54 6.81
CA GLU A 186 7.40 -1.20 7.72
C GLU A 186 6.10 -0.41 7.83
N LYS A 187 4.98 -1.13 7.79
CA LYS A 187 3.64 -0.56 7.85
C LYS A 187 3.17 -0.50 9.29
N VAL A 188 2.91 0.70 9.78
CA VAL A 188 2.71 0.95 11.21
C VAL A 188 1.28 0.61 11.63
N ASP A 189 1.15 -0.21 12.67
CA ASP A 189 -0.13 -0.48 13.37
C ASP A 189 -0.25 0.44 14.59
N ALA A 190 -1.48 0.81 14.96
CA ALA A 190 -1.72 1.66 16.13
C ALA A 190 -1.76 0.86 17.43
N HIS A 191 -1.19 1.42 18.50
CA HIS A 191 -0.97 0.69 19.75
C HIS A 191 -2.23 0.35 20.52
N GLU A 192 -3.24 1.20 20.42
CA GLU A 192 -4.53 1.00 21.07
C GLU A 192 -5.22 -0.29 20.61
N LEU A 193 -4.92 -0.77 19.39
CA LEU A 193 -5.53 -1.97 18.85
C LEU A 193 -5.08 -3.21 19.63
N TRP A 194 -3.79 -3.41 19.86
CA TRP A 194 -3.33 -4.58 20.61
C TRP A 194 -3.48 -4.39 22.12
N GLU A 195 -3.55 -3.16 22.62
CA GLU A 195 -3.90 -2.89 24.01
C GLU A 195 -5.36 -3.24 24.31
N GLN A 196 -6.27 -3.00 23.37
CA GLN A 196 -7.69 -3.31 23.52
C GLN A 196 -8.03 -4.78 23.20
N TYR A 197 -7.51 -5.29 22.07
CA TYR A 197 -7.91 -6.60 21.53
C TYR A 197 -6.92 -7.72 21.89
N GLY A 198 -5.73 -7.39 22.37
CA GLY A 198 -4.66 -8.35 22.70
C GLY A 198 -3.85 -8.81 21.48
N ASP A 199 -4.52 -9.13 20.37
CA ASP A 199 -3.90 -9.40 19.07
C ASP A 199 -4.69 -8.78 17.92
N LEU A 200 -4.06 -8.73 16.74
CA LEU A 200 -4.62 -8.14 15.52
C LEU A 200 -4.98 -9.20 14.48
N ARG A 201 -5.25 -10.45 14.90
CA ARG A 201 -5.48 -11.56 13.95
C ARG A 201 -6.86 -11.53 13.33
N HIS A 202 -7.78 -10.76 13.90
CA HIS A 202 -9.14 -10.64 13.38
C HIS A 202 -9.21 -9.53 12.34
N TRP A 203 -9.82 -9.78 11.18
CA TRP A 203 -9.87 -8.81 10.08
C TRP A 203 -10.47 -7.44 10.46
N SER A 204 -11.35 -7.39 11.46
CA SER A 204 -11.94 -6.14 11.94
C SER A 204 -10.95 -5.23 12.69
N THR A 205 -9.77 -5.73 13.07
CA THR A 205 -8.72 -4.92 13.70
C THR A 205 -7.81 -4.25 12.66
N VAL A 206 -8.05 -4.46 11.36
CA VAL A 206 -7.32 -3.82 10.27
C VAL A 206 -7.73 -2.35 10.18
N ILE A 207 -7.01 -1.51 10.92
CA ILE A 207 -7.23 -0.06 10.97
C ILE A 207 -5.88 0.62 10.81
N GLY A 208 -5.69 1.27 9.66
CA GLY A 208 -4.43 1.93 9.33
C GLY A 208 -4.59 3.39 8.93
N THR A 209 -3.62 3.90 8.19
CA THR A 209 -3.57 5.27 7.65
C THR A 209 -3.69 5.30 6.12
N GLY A 210 -3.96 4.14 5.50
CA GLY A 210 -3.98 3.95 4.05
C GLY A 210 -5.22 4.51 3.35
N ALA A 211 -5.18 4.48 2.01
CA ALA A 211 -6.20 5.05 1.14
C ALA A 211 -7.52 4.26 1.11
N PHE A 212 -7.57 3.06 1.69
CA PHE A 212 -8.77 2.23 1.73
C PHE A 212 -9.01 1.63 3.12
N THR A 213 -10.28 1.48 3.49
CA THR A 213 -10.73 0.74 4.66
C THR A 213 -11.17 -0.66 4.26
N LEU A 214 -10.80 -1.68 5.05
CA LEU A 214 -11.38 -3.02 4.92
C LEU A 214 -12.81 -3.00 5.49
N GLU A 215 -13.79 -3.38 4.69
CA GLU A 215 -15.21 -3.34 5.05
C GLU A 215 -15.78 -4.72 5.32
N ASP A 216 -15.37 -5.73 4.55
CA ASP A 216 -15.86 -7.09 4.69
C ASP A 216 -14.78 -8.11 4.30
N TYR A 217 -14.81 -9.25 4.97
CA TYR A 217 -13.93 -10.37 4.70
C TYR A 217 -14.69 -11.69 4.84
N VAL A 218 -14.78 -12.41 3.71
CA VAL A 218 -15.27 -13.77 3.65
C VAL A 218 -14.07 -14.69 3.44
N MET A 219 -13.71 -15.41 4.49
CA MET A 219 -12.59 -16.36 4.50
C MET A 219 -12.65 -17.31 3.30
N GLY A 220 -11.52 -17.48 2.61
CA GLY A 220 -11.40 -18.35 1.44
C GLY A 220 -11.96 -17.75 0.14
N THR A 221 -12.60 -16.58 0.20
CA THR A 221 -13.48 -16.11 -0.88
C THR A 221 -13.19 -14.69 -1.33
N SER A 222 -13.39 -13.69 -0.47
CA SER A 222 -13.34 -12.29 -0.90
C SER A 222 -13.05 -11.31 0.24
N MET A 223 -12.51 -10.16 -0.16
CA MET A 223 -12.33 -8.99 0.68
C MET A 223 -12.87 -7.76 -0.04
N SER A 224 -13.61 -6.93 0.68
CA SER A 224 -14.19 -5.71 0.13
C SER A 224 -13.56 -4.50 0.80
N PHE A 225 -13.10 -3.55 -0.02
CA PHE A 225 -12.49 -2.31 0.42
C PHE A 225 -13.31 -1.12 -0.03
N LYS A 226 -13.31 -0.06 0.76
CA LYS A 226 -13.87 1.23 0.40
C LYS A 226 -12.80 2.30 0.49
N ALA A 227 -12.88 3.31 -0.39
CA ALA A 227 -11.99 4.45 -0.29
C ALA A 227 -12.11 5.10 1.10
N ASN A 228 -10.97 5.34 1.73
CA ASN A 228 -10.88 6.11 2.97
C ASN A 228 -11.15 7.59 2.62
N PRO A 229 -12.17 8.23 3.21
CA PRO A 229 -12.51 9.61 2.87
C PRO A 229 -11.53 10.65 3.45
N ASP A 230 -10.73 10.27 4.44
CA ASP A 230 -9.78 11.13 5.18
C ASP A 230 -8.32 10.78 4.84
#